data_AF-A0A1B8AUV6-F1
#
_entry.id   AF-A0A1B8AUV6-F1
#
_cell.length_a   1.000
_cell.length_b   1.000
_cell.length_c   1.000
_cell.angle_alpha   90.00
_cell.angle_beta   90.00
_cell.angle_gamma   90.00
#
_symmetry.space_group_name_H-M   'P 1'
#
loop_
_entity.id
_entity.type
_entity.pdbx_description
1 polymer ?
#
loop_
_entity_poly.entity_id
_entity_poly.type
_entity_poly.pdbx_seq_one_letter_code
_entity_poly.pdbx_strand_id
1 'polypeptide(L)'
;MSAQKRSASLDETQPIEESHPAKVVKTSPSASQANNSQQVTKEQREQTAKMLYDDTIKMIDKNIHILDGKVVGELGANPRDYTTEDYAKLVCRHSKTVKAIAPVNNTLAFNLVLTMADASHADLDTSVELCGENESTRYFQRLDNWLLQLIKSRERPTHLDWQLPEVPVRWSRRRTRSQDAESDEDPDEWSEPDLGHQYWEKCNYEHNRRVARRRRREITDDWVTVALSDLKEERDYLEEYGMTGFFPKSIAKLEMIHKEMSTYL
;
A
#
# COMPACT_ATOMS: atom_id res chain seq x y z
N MET A 1 -84.00 7.68 15.52
CA MET A 1 -84.46 7.38 14.14
C MET A 1 -83.60 6.23 13.64
N SER A 2 -83.93 5.00 14.06
CA SER A 2 -84.80 4.00 13.39
C SER A 2 -83.92 3.07 12.53
N ALA A 3 -83.49 1.90 13.03
CA ALA A 3 -84.25 0.65 13.20
C ALA A 3 -84.26 -0.26 11.94
N GLN A 4 -83.46 -1.34 12.04
CA GLN A 4 -83.84 -2.74 11.82
C GLN A 4 -84.47 -3.22 10.48
N LYS A 5 -83.85 -4.26 9.89
CA LYS A 5 -84.44 -5.45 9.22
C LYS A 5 -83.27 -6.44 8.97
N ARG A 6 -83.16 -7.62 9.61
CA ARG A 6 -83.90 -8.91 9.42
C ARG A 6 -83.91 -9.31 7.94
N SER A 7 -83.50 -10.50 7.46
CA SER A 7 -83.80 -11.88 7.89
C SER A 7 -82.85 -12.85 7.15
N ALA A 8 -82.32 -13.91 7.76
CA ALA A 8 -82.80 -15.32 7.73
C ALA A 8 -82.74 -16.04 6.36
N SER A 9 -81.97 -17.13 6.26
CA SER A 9 -82.45 -18.50 5.95
C SER A 9 -81.27 -19.44 5.72
N LEU A 10 -81.19 -20.51 6.52
CA LEU A 10 -80.62 -21.79 6.09
C LEU A 10 -81.57 -22.40 5.05
N ASP A 11 -81.08 -23.08 4.02
CA ASP A 11 -81.32 -24.52 3.86
C ASP A 11 -80.53 -25.14 2.70
N GLU A 12 -80.34 -26.46 2.84
CA GLU A 12 -79.68 -27.51 2.07
C GLU A 12 -79.70 -27.46 0.53
N THR A 13 -78.60 -27.90 -0.11
CA THR A 13 -78.55 -29.13 -0.95
C THR A 13 -77.13 -29.41 -1.49
N GLN A 14 -76.69 -30.67 -1.35
CA GLN A 14 -75.42 -31.27 -1.86
C GLN A 14 -75.55 -31.71 -3.35
N PRO A 15 -74.70 -32.58 -3.97
CA PRO A 15 -73.36 -33.14 -3.64
C PRO A 15 -72.38 -33.26 -4.87
N ILE A 16 -71.29 -34.06 -4.68
CA ILE A 16 -70.50 -34.85 -5.67
C ILE A 16 -69.35 -34.07 -6.33
N GLU A 17 -68.07 -34.49 -6.40
CA GLU A 17 -67.18 -35.62 -6.07
C GLU A 17 -65.76 -34.97 -6.05
N GLU A 18 -64.68 -35.45 -5.44
CA GLU A 18 -64.04 -36.74 -5.66
C GLU A 18 -62.83 -36.87 -4.71
N SER A 19 -62.74 -38.04 -4.12
CA SER A 19 -61.67 -38.67 -3.33
C SER A 19 -60.21 -38.26 -3.63
N HIS A 20 -59.50 -37.80 -2.61
CA HIS A 20 -58.02 -37.80 -2.53
C HIS A 20 -57.45 -39.23 -2.42
N PRO A 21 -56.25 -39.47 -3.00
CA PRO A 21 -55.28 -40.35 -2.36
C PRO A 21 -53.98 -39.62 -1.98
N ALA A 22 -53.39 -40.11 -0.90
CA ALA A 22 -52.21 -39.59 -0.24
C ALA A 22 -50.88 -40.03 -0.88
N LYS A 23 -49.85 -39.21 -0.61
CA LYS A 23 -48.40 -39.48 -0.56
C LYS A 23 -47.70 -39.91 -1.87
N VAL A 24 -46.93 -38.97 -2.41
CA VAL A 24 -45.64 -39.26 -3.08
C VAL A 24 -44.55 -38.45 -2.39
N VAL A 25 -43.65 -39.15 -1.71
CA VAL A 25 -42.32 -38.66 -1.37
C VAL A 25 -41.48 -38.73 -2.64
N LYS A 26 -40.90 -37.62 -3.09
CA LYS A 26 -39.69 -37.63 -3.91
C LYS A 26 -38.94 -36.28 -3.89
N THR A 27 -37.80 -36.33 -3.21
CA THR A 27 -36.53 -35.64 -3.53
C THR A 27 -36.54 -34.14 -3.71
N SER A 28 -36.17 -33.43 -2.64
CA SER A 28 -35.46 -32.15 -2.73
C SER A 28 -34.04 -32.39 -3.27
N PRO A 29 -33.57 -31.67 -4.31
CA PRO A 29 -32.15 -31.56 -4.57
C PRO A 29 -31.59 -30.49 -3.63
N SER A 30 -30.93 -30.95 -2.57
CA SER A 30 -29.97 -30.16 -1.81
C SER A 30 -28.55 -30.44 -2.34
N ALA A 31 -27.68 -29.44 -2.18
CA ALA A 31 -26.25 -29.42 -2.48
C ALA A 31 -25.86 -29.09 -3.93
N SER A 32 -25.62 -27.79 -4.21
CA SER A 32 -24.60 -27.28 -5.15
C SER A 32 -24.41 -25.75 -5.11
N GLN A 33 -25.36 -24.96 -4.58
CA GLN A 33 -25.32 -23.48 -4.74
C GLN A 33 -24.60 -22.68 -3.63
N ALA A 34 -24.24 -23.28 -2.50
CA ALA A 34 -23.61 -22.55 -1.39
C ALA A 34 -22.15 -22.13 -1.68
N ASN A 35 -21.41 -22.92 -2.47
CA ASN A 35 -20.01 -22.63 -2.77
C ASN A 35 -19.85 -21.47 -3.76
N ASN A 36 -20.72 -21.37 -4.77
CA ASN A 36 -20.63 -20.32 -5.77
C ASN A 36 -20.91 -18.92 -5.20
N SER A 37 -21.86 -18.78 -4.27
CA SER A 37 -22.18 -17.47 -3.68
C SER A 37 -21.07 -16.96 -2.76
N GLN A 38 -20.49 -17.82 -1.92
CA GLN A 38 -19.37 -17.45 -1.04
C GLN A 38 -18.11 -17.08 -1.84
N GLN A 39 -17.82 -17.83 -2.91
CA GLN A 39 -16.69 -17.54 -3.80
C GLN A 39 -16.86 -16.21 -4.52
N VAL A 40 -18.02 -15.94 -5.11
CA VAL A 40 -18.33 -14.64 -5.76
C VAL A 40 -18.20 -13.48 -4.76
N THR A 41 -18.63 -13.68 -3.51
CA THR A 41 -18.51 -12.64 -2.47
C THR A 41 -17.05 -12.38 -2.06
N LYS A 42 -16.21 -13.41 -2.07
CA LYS A 42 -14.76 -13.30 -1.78
C LYS A 42 -14.03 -12.59 -2.92
N GLU A 43 -14.25 -13.00 -4.16
CA GLU A 43 -13.65 -12.38 -5.35
C GLU A 43 -14.01 -10.90 -5.45
N GLN A 44 -15.27 -10.54 -5.18
CA GLN A 44 -15.70 -9.14 -5.13
C GLN A 44 -14.96 -8.32 -4.07
N ARG A 45 -14.74 -8.89 -2.87
CA ARG A 45 -13.99 -8.23 -1.79
C ARG A 45 -12.52 -8.06 -2.16
N GLU A 46 -11.91 -9.07 -2.78
CA GLU A 46 -10.52 -9.01 -3.24
C GLU A 46 -10.35 -7.95 -4.35
N GLN A 47 -11.27 -7.90 -5.32
CA GLN A 47 -11.24 -6.87 -6.35
C GLN A 47 -11.41 -5.46 -5.77
N THR A 48 -12.29 -5.30 -4.79
CA THR A 48 -12.46 -4.03 -4.06
C THR A 48 -11.19 -3.66 -3.30
N ALA A 49 -10.53 -4.61 -2.65
CA ALA A 49 -9.27 -4.39 -1.94
C ALA A 49 -8.14 -3.97 -2.90
N LYS A 50 -8.08 -4.58 -4.09
CA LYS A 50 -7.14 -4.20 -5.15
C LYS A 50 -7.39 -2.78 -5.66
N MET A 51 -8.65 -2.42 -5.92
CA MET A 51 -8.98 -1.03 -6.29
C MET A 51 -8.55 -0.03 -5.20
N LEU A 52 -8.86 -0.32 -3.94
CA LEU A 52 -8.45 0.53 -2.81
C LEU A 52 -6.92 0.67 -2.71
N TYR A 53 -6.18 -0.40 -2.97
CA TYR A 53 -4.73 -0.41 -3.04
C TYR A 53 -4.22 0.52 -4.16
N ASP A 54 -4.68 0.30 -5.39
CA ASP A 54 -4.26 1.07 -6.57
C ASP A 54 -4.60 2.56 -6.44
N ASP A 55 -5.80 2.89 -5.97
CA ASP A 55 -6.25 4.27 -5.77
C ASP A 55 -5.47 4.97 -4.66
N THR A 56 -5.13 4.24 -3.59
CA THR A 56 -4.32 4.80 -2.51
C THR A 56 -2.90 5.10 -2.98
N ILE A 57 -2.30 4.22 -3.79
CA ILE A 57 -0.99 4.46 -4.40
C ILE A 57 -0.99 5.73 -5.24
N LYS A 58 -1.96 5.88 -6.16
CA LYS A 58 -2.09 7.08 -6.99
C LYS A 58 -2.22 8.34 -6.16
N MET A 59 -2.97 8.26 -5.05
CA MET A 59 -3.16 9.40 -4.16
C MET A 59 -1.88 9.74 -3.37
N ILE A 60 -1.11 8.75 -2.93
CA ILE A 60 0.21 8.96 -2.31
C ILE A 60 1.13 9.64 -3.33
N ASP A 61 1.28 9.08 -4.52
CA ASP A 61 2.21 9.60 -5.55
C ASP A 61 1.85 11.05 -5.93
N LYS A 62 0.56 11.36 -6.13
CA LYS A 62 0.09 12.72 -6.39
C LYS A 62 0.40 13.68 -5.24
N ASN A 63 0.17 13.25 -4.00
CA ASN A 63 0.37 14.10 -2.83
C ASN A 63 1.85 14.37 -2.56
N ILE A 64 2.72 13.39 -2.83
CA ILE A 64 4.18 13.53 -2.76
C ILE A 64 4.65 14.53 -3.81
N HIS A 65 4.19 14.41 -5.05
CA HIS A 65 4.52 15.36 -6.11
C HIS A 65 4.11 16.81 -5.77
N ILE A 66 2.94 16.99 -5.14
CA ILE A 66 2.50 18.32 -4.65
C ILE A 66 3.43 18.83 -3.54
N LEU A 67 3.88 17.95 -2.64
CA LEU A 67 4.77 18.31 -1.55
C LEU A 67 6.17 18.68 -2.08
N ASP A 68 6.68 17.93 -3.05
CA ASP A 68 7.93 18.22 -3.75
C ASP A 68 7.88 19.59 -4.45
N GLY A 69 6.78 19.93 -5.14
CA GLY A 69 6.61 21.25 -5.76
C GLY A 69 6.56 22.41 -4.75
N LYS A 70 6.14 22.14 -3.51
CA LYS A 70 6.20 23.13 -2.42
C LYS A 70 7.62 23.31 -1.88
N VAL A 71 8.41 22.23 -1.83
CA VAL A 71 9.82 22.27 -1.43
C VAL A 71 10.67 23.04 -2.46
N VAL A 72 10.34 23.01 -3.75
CA VAL A 72 11.02 23.82 -4.77
C VAL A 72 10.59 25.30 -4.75
N GLY A 73 9.50 25.63 -4.04
CA GLY A 73 8.95 26.98 -3.99
C GLY A 73 8.06 27.34 -5.19
N GLU A 74 7.74 26.41 -6.09
CA GLU A 74 6.86 26.65 -7.25
C GLU A 74 5.44 27.08 -6.86
N LEU A 75 5.00 26.68 -5.66
CA LEU A 75 3.67 26.99 -5.14
C LEU A 75 3.65 28.23 -4.23
N GLY A 76 4.69 29.08 -4.31
CA GLY A 76 4.83 30.29 -3.48
C GLY A 76 4.97 29.99 -1.99
N ALA A 77 5.32 28.75 -1.65
CA ALA A 77 5.52 28.30 -0.29
C ALA A 77 6.99 28.37 0.09
N ASN A 78 7.29 28.58 1.37
CA ASN A 78 8.66 28.55 1.86
C ASN A 78 9.13 27.09 1.95
N PRO A 79 10.21 26.69 1.25
CA PRO A 79 10.73 25.32 1.27
C PRO A 79 10.98 24.78 2.68
N ARG A 80 11.40 25.65 3.60
CA ARG A 80 11.72 25.31 5.00
C ARG A 80 10.52 24.90 5.84
N ASP A 81 9.31 25.15 5.36
CA ASP A 81 8.07 24.81 6.07
C ASP A 81 7.68 23.34 5.90
N TYR A 82 8.38 22.59 5.04
CA TYR A 82 8.07 21.20 4.72
C TYR A 82 9.21 20.29 5.10
N THR A 83 8.94 19.36 6.01
CA THR A 83 9.94 18.48 6.59
C THR A 83 9.62 17.03 6.31
N THR A 84 10.55 16.12 6.64
CA THR A 84 10.27 14.67 6.67
C THR A 84 9.01 14.32 7.47
N GLU A 85 8.68 15.10 8.50
CA GLU A 85 7.45 14.87 9.26
C GLU A 85 6.20 15.02 8.40
N ASP A 86 6.15 15.98 7.48
CA ASP A 86 5.01 16.22 6.61
C ASP A 86 4.78 15.04 5.65
N TYR A 87 5.86 14.49 5.10
CA TYR A 87 5.83 13.26 4.28
C TYR A 87 5.30 12.09 5.11
N ALA A 88 5.85 11.85 6.30
CA ALA A 88 5.46 10.74 7.17
C ALA A 88 3.99 10.85 7.64
N LYS A 89 3.57 12.06 7.98
CA LYS A 89 2.19 12.39 8.37
C LYS A 89 1.23 12.18 7.22
N LEU A 90 1.61 12.58 6.01
CA LEU A 90 0.82 12.44 4.79
C LEU A 90 0.52 10.98 4.50
N VAL A 91 1.55 10.11 4.46
CA VAL A 91 1.34 8.69 4.19
C VAL A 91 0.54 8.01 5.30
N CYS A 92 0.75 8.39 6.57
CA CYS A 92 0.02 7.82 7.71
C CYS A 92 -1.50 8.08 7.67
N ARG A 93 -1.99 9.05 6.89
CA ARG A 93 -3.43 9.28 6.69
C ARG A 93 -4.13 8.08 6.05
N HIS A 94 -3.41 7.28 5.28
CA HIS A 94 -3.94 6.10 4.57
C HIS A 94 -4.07 4.84 5.45
N SER A 95 -3.86 4.98 6.76
CA SER A 95 -3.99 3.89 7.73
C SER A 95 -5.32 3.17 7.74
N LYS A 96 -6.43 3.87 7.45
CA LYS A 96 -7.75 3.26 7.36
C LYS A 96 -7.83 2.28 6.18
N THR A 97 -7.21 2.62 5.05
CA THR A 97 -7.15 1.76 3.87
C THR A 97 -6.35 0.50 4.16
N VAL A 98 -5.17 0.61 4.80
CA VAL A 98 -4.37 -0.55 5.22
C VAL A 98 -5.19 -1.50 6.09
N LYS A 99 -5.91 -0.96 7.09
CA LYS A 99 -6.76 -1.76 7.99
C LYS A 99 -7.93 -2.42 7.28
N ALA A 100 -8.47 -1.79 6.23
CA ALA A 100 -9.56 -2.35 5.44
C ALA A 100 -9.09 -3.47 4.50
N ILE A 101 -7.89 -3.33 3.92
CA ILE A 101 -7.31 -4.31 2.99
C ILE A 101 -6.78 -5.54 3.73
N ALA A 102 -6.10 -5.34 4.87
CA ALA A 102 -5.39 -6.40 5.61
C ALA A 102 -6.19 -7.69 5.88
N PRO A 103 -7.47 -7.66 6.33
CA PRO A 103 -8.23 -8.88 6.58
C PRO A 103 -8.69 -9.59 5.30
N VAL A 104 -8.70 -8.91 4.15
CA VAL A 104 -9.11 -9.48 2.86
C VAL A 104 -7.90 -9.99 2.10
N ASN A 105 -6.84 -9.20 2.04
CA ASN A 105 -5.61 -9.52 1.34
C ASN A 105 -4.41 -8.93 2.08
N ASN A 106 -3.74 -9.78 2.86
CA ASN A 106 -2.57 -9.37 3.64
C ASN A 106 -1.43 -8.87 2.76
N THR A 107 -1.22 -9.51 1.60
CA THR A 107 -0.16 -9.15 0.64
C THR A 107 -0.29 -7.72 0.13
N LEU A 108 -1.50 -7.31 -0.27
CA LEU A 108 -1.74 -5.94 -0.72
C LEU A 108 -1.55 -4.92 0.42
N ALA A 109 -2.01 -5.23 1.64
CA ALA A 109 -1.80 -4.35 2.78
C ALA A 109 -0.31 -4.21 3.13
N PHE A 110 0.44 -5.30 3.06
CA PHE A 110 1.88 -5.32 3.29
C PHE A 110 2.62 -4.46 2.26
N ASN A 111 2.34 -4.66 0.96
CA ASN A 111 2.93 -3.86 -0.11
C ASN A 111 2.56 -2.37 -0.01
N LEU A 112 1.35 -2.07 0.47
CA LEU A 112 0.92 -0.69 0.71
C LEU A 112 1.72 -0.04 1.84
N VAL A 113 1.96 -0.73 2.95
CA VAL A 113 2.75 -0.17 4.06
C VAL A 113 4.22 0.04 3.65
N LEU A 114 4.80 -0.85 2.84
CA LEU A 114 6.14 -0.63 2.27
C LEU A 114 6.18 0.55 1.32
N THR A 115 5.15 0.73 0.49
CA THR A 115 5.00 1.94 -0.33
C THR A 115 4.91 3.20 0.52
N MET A 116 4.13 3.16 1.60
CA MET A 116 4.04 4.26 2.55
C MET A 116 5.38 4.54 3.21
N ALA A 117 6.19 3.51 3.52
CA ALA A 117 7.54 3.66 4.06
C ALA A 117 8.46 4.41 3.08
N ASP A 118 8.53 3.97 1.82
CA ASP A 118 9.33 4.61 0.76
C ASP A 118 8.96 6.09 0.51
N ALA A 119 7.70 6.45 0.75
CA ALA A 119 7.16 7.80 0.59
C ALA A 119 7.11 8.61 1.89
N SER A 120 7.58 8.05 3.01
CA SER A 120 7.44 8.67 4.34
C SER A 120 8.48 9.74 4.66
N HIS A 121 9.43 9.98 3.77
CA HIS A 121 10.46 11.00 3.94
C HIS A 121 10.72 11.71 2.62
N ALA A 122 11.21 12.94 2.76
CA ALA A 122 11.76 13.69 1.64
C ALA A 122 13.09 13.04 1.20
N ASP A 123 13.55 13.45 0.03
CA ASP A 123 14.93 13.23 -0.35
C ASP A 123 15.82 14.24 0.39
N LEU A 124 16.71 13.75 1.25
CA LEU A 124 17.58 14.54 2.10
C LEU A 124 18.86 15.01 1.39
N ASP A 125 19.22 14.40 0.27
CA ASP A 125 20.37 14.81 -0.55
C ASP A 125 20.11 16.17 -1.25
N THR A 126 18.85 16.58 -1.42
CA THR A 126 18.50 17.89 -1.99
C THR A 126 18.42 19.00 -0.95
N SER A 127 18.18 18.65 0.30
CA SER A 127 17.68 19.63 1.27
C SER A 127 17.96 19.19 2.71
N VAL A 128 19.25 19.27 3.09
CA VAL A 128 19.73 18.97 4.45
C VAL A 128 18.97 19.77 5.51
N GLU A 129 18.42 20.95 5.15
CA GLU A 129 17.59 21.78 6.03
C GLU A 129 16.19 21.20 6.34
N LEU A 130 15.73 20.11 5.69
CA LEU A 130 14.41 19.49 5.95
C LEU A 130 14.42 18.41 7.04
N CYS A 131 15.57 18.22 7.71
CA CYS A 131 15.65 17.42 8.93
C CYS A 131 15.04 18.21 10.09
N GLY A 132 13.73 18.15 10.24
CA GLY A 132 13.03 18.65 11.43
C GLY A 132 13.48 17.91 12.70
N GLU A 133 13.32 18.54 13.86
CA GLU A 133 13.69 17.99 15.18
C GLU A 133 12.95 16.67 15.49
N ASN A 134 13.44 15.51 15.04
CA ASN A 134 13.07 14.14 15.45
C ASN A 134 11.56 13.76 15.53
N GLU A 135 10.63 14.60 15.12
CA GLU A 135 9.17 14.37 15.25
C GLU A 135 8.65 13.30 14.28
N SER A 136 9.37 12.99 13.20
CA SER A 136 9.05 11.94 12.24
C SER A 136 9.04 10.54 12.87
N THR A 137 9.81 10.34 13.93
CA THR A 137 9.97 9.06 14.65
C THR A 137 8.62 8.43 15.04
N ARG A 138 7.66 9.24 15.50
CA ARG A 138 6.33 8.73 15.91
C ARG A 138 5.56 8.12 14.75
N TYR A 139 5.75 8.66 13.55
CA TYR A 139 5.11 8.16 12.33
C TYR A 139 5.81 6.90 11.83
N PHE A 140 7.14 6.86 11.85
CA PHE A 140 7.89 5.64 11.53
C PHE A 140 7.53 4.49 12.47
N GLN A 141 7.45 4.74 13.79
CA GLN A 141 7.01 3.73 14.76
C GLN A 141 5.59 3.23 14.48
N ARG A 142 4.69 4.12 14.04
CA ARG A 142 3.31 3.75 13.70
C ARG A 142 3.25 2.84 12.48
N LEU A 143 4.02 3.16 11.44
CA LEU A 143 4.13 2.32 10.24
C LEU A 143 4.81 0.98 10.56
N ASP A 144 5.89 1.01 11.35
CA ASP A 144 6.62 -0.19 11.80
C ASP A 144 5.70 -1.14 12.57
N ASN A 145 4.88 -0.61 13.48
CA ASN A 145 3.93 -1.45 14.21
C ASN A 145 2.87 -2.08 13.28
N TRP A 146 2.44 -1.42 12.21
CA TRP A 146 1.53 -2.04 11.23
C TRP A 146 2.23 -3.09 10.39
N LEU A 147 3.40 -2.78 9.85
CA LEU A 147 4.17 -3.71 9.04
C LEU A 147 4.49 -4.97 9.84
N LEU A 148 4.88 -4.83 11.10
CA LEU A 148 5.16 -5.94 12.00
C LEU A 148 3.96 -6.88 12.17
N GLN A 149 2.73 -6.35 12.28
CA GLN A 149 1.53 -7.19 12.39
C GLN A 149 1.25 -7.93 11.07
N LEU A 150 1.49 -7.28 9.93
CA LEU A 150 1.34 -7.89 8.61
C LEU A 150 2.38 -9.01 8.41
N ILE A 151 3.65 -8.76 8.73
CA ILE A 151 4.72 -9.77 8.70
C ILE A 151 4.35 -11.01 9.53
N LYS A 152 3.78 -10.81 10.74
CA LYS A 152 3.40 -11.92 11.63
C LYS A 152 2.21 -12.74 11.12
N SER A 153 1.33 -12.13 10.33
CA SER A 153 0.10 -12.76 9.83
C SER A 153 0.22 -13.27 8.40
N ARG A 154 1.32 -12.94 7.71
CA ARG A 154 1.60 -13.39 6.35
C ARG A 154 2.22 -14.79 6.35
N GLU A 155 1.81 -15.60 5.40
CA GLU A 155 2.44 -16.89 5.13
C GLU A 155 3.90 -16.69 4.67
N ARG A 156 4.79 -17.53 5.19
CA ARG A 156 6.22 -17.46 4.85
C ARG A 156 6.41 -17.83 3.37
N PRO A 157 7.40 -17.24 2.69
CA PRO A 157 7.73 -17.68 1.34
C PRO A 157 8.21 -19.14 1.36
N THR A 158 8.02 -19.85 0.25
CA THR A 158 8.43 -21.26 0.13
C THR A 158 9.95 -21.40 0.09
N HIS A 159 10.63 -20.46 -0.56
CA HIS A 159 12.08 -20.39 -0.69
C HIS A 159 12.51 -18.93 -0.63
N LEU A 160 13.79 -18.71 -0.35
CA LEU A 160 14.43 -17.39 -0.50
C LEU A 160 15.11 -17.34 -1.86
N ASP A 161 15.00 -16.20 -2.52
CA ASP A 161 15.61 -15.96 -3.81
C ASP A 161 17.08 -15.57 -3.62
N TRP A 162 17.98 -16.29 -4.29
CA TRP A 162 19.42 -15.99 -4.26
C TRP A 162 19.74 -14.65 -4.95
N GLN A 163 18.93 -14.26 -5.93
CA GLN A 163 19.06 -13.00 -6.65
C GLN A 163 17.68 -12.36 -6.82
N LEU A 164 17.56 -11.14 -6.32
CA LEU A 164 16.37 -10.31 -6.52
C LEU A 164 16.45 -9.57 -7.86
N PRO A 165 15.29 -9.26 -8.48
CA PRO A 165 15.25 -8.32 -9.60
C PRO A 165 15.93 -7.00 -9.23
N GLU A 166 16.73 -6.49 -10.16
CA GLU A 166 17.43 -5.23 -9.98
C GLU A 166 16.45 -4.06 -9.92
N VAL A 167 16.78 -3.11 -9.06
CA VAL A 167 16.06 -1.84 -8.91
C VAL A 167 17.08 -0.72 -9.10
N PRO A 168 16.71 0.39 -9.74
CA PRO A 168 17.59 1.54 -9.83
C PRO A 168 18.14 1.94 -8.45
N VAL A 169 19.45 2.11 -8.36
CA VAL A 169 20.09 2.59 -7.12
C VAL A 169 19.64 4.00 -6.80
N ARG A 170 19.69 4.41 -5.52
CA ARG A 170 19.36 5.78 -5.13
C ARG A 170 20.15 6.81 -5.94
N TRP A 171 19.52 7.92 -6.27
CA TRP A 171 20.21 9.07 -6.83
C TRP A 171 21.33 9.51 -5.90
N SER A 172 22.52 9.68 -6.44
CA SER A 172 23.64 10.27 -5.71
C SER A 172 24.19 11.46 -6.50
N ARG A 173 24.69 12.46 -5.77
CA ARG A 173 25.30 13.68 -6.33
C ARG A 173 26.45 13.41 -7.31
N ARG A 174 26.98 12.18 -7.40
CA ARG A 174 28.01 11.79 -8.36
C ARG A 174 27.50 11.55 -9.79
N ARG A 175 26.19 11.35 -10.01
CA ARG A 175 25.65 11.14 -11.36
C ARG A 175 25.71 12.38 -12.24
N THR A 176 25.67 13.58 -11.65
CA THR A 176 25.68 14.85 -12.40
C THR A 176 27.03 15.21 -13.04
N ARG A 177 28.12 14.46 -12.77
CA ARG A 177 29.46 14.87 -13.20
C ARG A 177 30.12 13.99 -14.27
N SER A 178 29.60 12.80 -14.59
CA SER A 178 30.46 11.81 -15.27
C SER A 178 29.76 10.74 -16.12
N GLN A 179 28.58 10.99 -16.70
CA GLN A 179 28.05 10.09 -17.74
C GLN A 179 27.56 10.74 -19.03
N ASP A 180 27.30 12.05 -19.08
CA ASP A 180 26.82 12.73 -20.29
C ASP A 180 27.78 13.81 -20.85
N ALA A 181 28.97 13.97 -20.28
CA ALA A 181 29.93 14.98 -20.72
C ALA A 181 30.89 14.44 -21.79
N GLU A 182 30.38 14.25 -23.01
CA GLU A 182 31.15 14.51 -24.24
C GLU A 182 30.70 15.85 -24.83
N SER A 183 30.75 16.91 -24.02
CA SER A 183 30.67 18.27 -24.52
C SER A 183 32.04 18.91 -24.31
N ASP A 184 32.76 19.14 -25.40
CA ASP A 184 34.02 19.89 -25.47
C ASP A 184 33.80 21.42 -25.31
N GLU A 185 32.59 21.85 -24.93
CA GLU A 185 32.31 23.24 -24.61
C GLU A 185 32.67 23.51 -23.15
N ASP A 186 33.70 24.35 -22.96
CA ASP A 186 34.00 24.96 -21.65
C ASP A 186 32.68 25.54 -21.09
N PRO A 187 32.20 25.06 -19.92
CA PRO A 187 30.96 25.57 -19.37
C PRO A 187 31.16 27.05 -19.05
N ASP A 188 30.36 27.92 -19.69
CA ASP A 188 30.32 29.34 -19.38
C ASP A 188 30.25 29.51 -17.85
N GLU A 189 31.30 30.10 -17.28
CA GLU A 189 31.59 30.26 -15.84
C GLU A 189 30.48 31.00 -15.06
N TRP A 190 29.42 31.43 -15.74
CA TRP A 190 28.34 32.29 -15.26
C TRP A 190 26.93 31.73 -15.44
N SER A 191 26.76 30.48 -15.89
CA SER A 191 25.45 29.85 -15.88
C SER A 191 25.06 29.51 -14.44
N GLU A 192 24.12 30.29 -13.86
CA GLU A 192 23.48 29.89 -12.61
C GLU A 192 22.87 28.49 -12.81
N PRO A 193 23.23 27.50 -11.96
CA PRO A 193 22.66 26.17 -12.08
C PRO A 193 21.14 26.28 -11.93
N ASP A 194 20.39 25.71 -12.88
CA ASP A 194 18.94 25.58 -12.75
C ASP A 194 18.62 24.55 -11.65
N LEU A 195 18.63 25.04 -10.41
CA LEU A 195 18.40 24.26 -9.20
C LEU A 195 16.98 23.64 -9.20
N GLY A 196 16.01 24.29 -9.84
CA GLY A 196 14.64 23.79 -9.96
C GLY A 196 14.56 22.59 -10.90
N HIS A 197 15.16 22.68 -12.08
CA HIS A 197 15.21 21.57 -13.04
C HIS A 197 15.94 20.35 -12.46
N GLN A 198 17.13 20.55 -11.88
CA GLN A 198 17.89 19.46 -11.25
C GLN A 198 17.13 18.79 -10.10
N TYR A 199 16.37 19.57 -9.31
CA TYR A 199 15.52 19.02 -8.26
C TYR A 199 14.42 18.13 -8.85
N TRP A 200 13.73 18.59 -9.90
CA TRP A 200 12.66 17.82 -10.52
C TRP A 200 13.14 16.56 -11.21
N GLU A 201 14.29 16.60 -11.90
CA GLU A 201 14.92 15.39 -12.46
C GLU A 201 15.14 14.33 -11.38
N LYS A 202 15.63 14.77 -10.21
CA LYS A 202 15.87 13.90 -9.07
C LYS A 202 14.57 13.37 -8.45
N CYS A 203 13.56 14.22 -8.22
CA CYS A 203 12.25 13.78 -7.75
C CYS A 203 11.61 12.75 -8.69
N ASN A 204 11.70 12.98 -10.00
CA ASN A 204 11.22 12.04 -11.01
C ASN A 204 12.01 10.73 -11.00
N TYR A 205 13.33 10.80 -10.82
CA TYR A 205 14.16 9.62 -10.67
C TYR A 205 13.77 8.79 -9.44
N GLU A 206 13.66 9.42 -8.28
CA GLU A 206 13.28 8.74 -7.03
C GLU A 206 11.85 8.21 -7.10
N HIS A 207 10.92 8.92 -7.75
CA HIS A 207 9.59 8.37 -8.04
C HIS A 207 9.67 7.08 -8.87
N ASN A 208 10.44 7.08 -9.96
CA ASN A 208 10.61 5.89 -10.81
C ASN A 208 11.28 4.73 -10.06
N ARG A 209 12.26 5.03 -9.20
CA ARG A 209 12.89 4.04 -8.30
C ARG A 209 11.87 3.42 -7.34
N ARG A 210 11.02 4.22 -6.70
CA ARG A 210 9.93 3.74 -5.83
C ARG A 210 8.93 2.87 -6.60
N VAL A 211 8.58 3.24 -7.84
CA VAL A 211 7.73 2.42 -8.72
C VAL A 211 8.40 1.08 -9.04
N ALA A 212 9.70 1.06 -9.34
CA ALA A 212 10.45 -0.17 -9.60
C ALA A 212 10.50 -1.09 -8.37
N ARG A 213 10.74 -0.55 -7.17
CA ARG A 213 10.67 -1.33 -5.91
C ARG A 213 9.30 -1.94 -5.68
N ARG A 214 8.24 -1.14 -5.87
CA ARG A 214 6.86 -1.63 -5.76
C ARG A 214 6.59 -2.77 -6.73
N ARG A 215 6.98 -2.63 -8.00
CA ARG A 215 6.85 -3.72 -8.98
C ARG A 215 7.61 -4.97 -8.54
N ARG A 216 8.84 -4.82 -8.04
CA ARG A 216 9.62 -5.95 -7.48
C ARG A 216 8.86 -6.68 -6.37
N ARG A 217 8.22 -5.95 -5.44
CA ARG A 217 7.39 -6.51 -4.36
C ARG A 217 6.14 -7.24 -4.85
N GLU A 218 5.65 -6.91 -6.04
CA GLU A 218 4.43 -7.50 -6.61
C GLU A 218 4.72 -8.75 -7.44
N ILE A 219 5.91 -8.85 -8.04
CA ILE A 219 6.29 -9.99 -8.90
C ILE A 219 7.12 -11.05 -8.19
N THR A 220 7.76 -10.71 -7.06
CA THR A 220 8.70 -11.61 -6.37
C THR A 220 8.00 -12.30 -5.20
N ASP A 221 8.06 -13.63 -5.15
CA ASP A 221 7.45 -14.43 -4.08
C ASP A 221 8.24 -14.33 -2.77
N ASP A 222 9.57 -14.16 -2.83
CA ASP A 222 10.43 -13.86 -1.68
C ASP A 222 10.21 -12.42 -1.17
N TRP A 223 9.06 -12.23 -0.54
CA TRP A 223 8.70 -10.97 0.07
C TRP A 223 9.58 -10.62 1.29
N VAL A 224 10.26 -11.60 1.89
CA VAL A 224 11.10 -11.38 3.08
C VAL A 224 12.39 -10.67 2.68
N THR A 225 13.13 -11.22 1.71
CA THR A 225 14.40 -10.64 1.25
C THR A 225 14.17 -9.30 0.56
N VAL A 226 13.11 -9.18 -0.26
CA VAL A 226 12.76 -7.91 -0.90
C VAL A 226 12.46 -6.83 0.13
N ALA A 227 11.58 -7.10 1.10
CA ALA A 227 11.23 -6.10 2.10
C ALA A 227 12.41 -5.76 3.03
N LEU A 228 13.23 -6.74 3.37
CA LEU A 228 14.41 -6.52 4.20
C LEU A 228 15.45 -5.65 3.48
N SER A 229 15.67 -5.90 2.18
CA SER A 229 16.56 -5.10 1.33
C SER A 229 16.07 -3.66 1.25
N ASP A 230 14.80 -3.45 0.89
CA ASP A 230 14.19 -2.11 0.78
C ASP A 230 14.32 -1.32 2.10
N LEU A 231 13.92 -1.94 3.22
CA LEU A 231 13.91 -1.26 4.53
C LEU A 231 15.31 -0.94 5.05
N LYS A 232 16.30 -1.81 4.82
CA LYS A 232 17.69 -1.55 5.22
C LYS A 232 18.30 -0.42 4.42
N GLU A 233 18.12 -0.43 3.10
CA GLU A 233 18.64 0.64 2.24
C GLU A 233 18.05 2.01 2.61
N GLU A 234 16.76 2.08 2.94
CA GLU A 234 16.15 3.31 3.44
C GLU A 234 16.61 3.68 4.86
N ARG A 235 16.70 2.72 5.78
CA ARG A 235 17.22 2.98 7.13
C ARG A 235 18.63 3.55 7.07
N ASP A 236 19.54 2.89 6.35
CA ASP A 236 20.95 3.26 6.30
C ASP A 236 21.10 4.67 5.71
N TYR A 237 20.35 4.97 4.65
CA TYR A 237 20.27 6.31 4.10
C TYR A 237 19.79 7.34 5.13
N LEU A 238 18.69 7.09 5.84
CA LEU A 238 18.17 8.04 6.81
C LEU A 238 19.13 8.25 7.98
N GLU A 239 19.84 7.20 8.41
CA GLU A 239 20.85 7.27 9.47
C GLU A 239 22.07 8.10 9.06
N GLU A 240 22.48 8.10 7.78
CA GLU A 240 23.54 9.01 7.27
C GLU A 240 23.20 10.49 7.48
N TYR A 241 21.90 10.82 7.49
CA TYR A 241 21.40 12.17 7.75
C TYR A 241 20.96 12.38 9.21
N GLY A 242 21.29 11.46 10.12
CA GLY A 242 20.97 11.55 11.54
C GLY A 242 19.53 11.22 11.91
N MET A 243 18.70 10.76 10.96
CA MET A 243 17.35 10.30 11.25
C MET A 243 17.35 8.81 11.62
N THR A 244 17.01 8.54 12.88
CA THR A 244 17.02 7.18 13.44
C THR A 244 15.61 6.64 13.66
N GLY A 245 15.50 5.33 13.93
CA GLY A 245 14.22 4.71 14.27
C GLY A 245 13.35 4.31 13.07
N PHE A 246 13.94 4.22 11.88
CA PHE A 246 13.24 3.71 10.69
C PHE A 246 13.04 2.19 10.77
N PHE A 247 11.80 1.78 11.04
CA PHE A 247 11.32 0.38 11.02
C PHE A 247 12.15 -0.68 11.80
N PRO A 248 12.68 -0.39 13.01
CA PRO A 248 13.59 -1.31 13.70
C PRO A 248 12.94 -2.67 14.02
N LYS A 249 11.65 -2.72 14.37
CA LYS A 249 11.01 -3.99 14.78
C LYS A 249 10.72 -4.88 13.58
N SER A 250 10.24 -4.29 12.48
CA SER A 250 9.96 -5.03 11.24
C SER A 250 11.24 -5.55 10.62
N ILE A 251 12.32 -4.74 10.60
CA ILE A 251 13.65 -5.20 10.15
C ILE A 251 14.10 -6.40 10.98
N ALA A 252 14.11 -6.28 12.32
CA ALA A 252 14.54 -7.37 13.18
C ALA A 252 13.71 -8.65 12.98
N LYS A 253 12.39 -8.52 12.78
CA LYS A 253 11.51 -9.67 12.53
C LYS A 253 11.80 -10.33 11.18
N LEU A 254 12.04 -9.54 10.12
CA LEU A 254 12.40 -10.04 8.80
C LEU A 254 13.76 -10.73 8.82
N GLU A 255 14.77 -10.16 9.49
CA GLU A 255 16.08 -10.79 9.69
C GLU A 255 15.98 -12.15 10.38
N MET A 256 15.12 -12.23 11.40
CA MET A 256 14.87 -13.49 12.11
C MET A 256 14.25 -14.54 11.18
N ILE A 257 13.21 -14.18 10.40
CA ILE A 257 12.59 -15.09 9.44
C ILE A 257 13.59 -15.52 8.36
N HIS A 258 14.34 -14.58 7.81
CA HIS A 258 15.36 -14.84 6.80
C HIS A 258 16.40 -15.83 7.35
N LYS A 259 16.94 -15.61 8.54
CA LYS A 259 17.91 -16.50 9.18
C LYS A 259 17.35 -17.91 9.39
N GLU A 260 16.12 -18.01 9.90
CA GLU A 260 15.44 -19.31 10.08
C GLU A 260 15.36 -20.06 8.74
N MET A 261 14.92 -19.39 7.68
CA MET A 261 14.77 -20.00 6.36
C MET A 261 16.11 -20.39 5.72
N SER A 262 17.17 -19.60 5.91
CA SER A 262 18.52 -19.93 5.44
C SER A 262 19.14 -21.12 6.16
N THR A 263 18.71 -21.43 7.39
CA THR A 263 19.24 -22.58 8.16
C THR A 263 18.60 -23.92 7.81
N TYR A 264 17.49 -23.93 7.07
CA TYR A 264 16.79 -25.15 6.64
C TYR A 264 17.06 -25.52 5.17
N LEU A 265 17.97 -24.80 4.50
CA LEU A 265 18.52 -25.12 3.17
C LEU A 265 19.88 -25.80 3.32
#